data_AF-A0A345NZU8-F1
#
_entry.id   AF-A0A345NZU8-F1
#
_cell.length_a   1.000
_cell.length_b   1.000
_cell.length_c   1.000
_cell.angle_alpha   90.00
_cell.angle_beta   90.00
_cell.angle_gamma   90.00
#
_symmetry.space_group_name_H-M   'P 1'
#
loop_
_entity.id
_entity.type
_entity.pdbx_description
1 polymer ?
#
loop_
_entity_poly.entity_id
_entity_poly.type
_entity_poly.pdbx_seq_one_letter_code
_entity_poly.pdbx_strand_id
1 'polypeptide(L)'
;MNSSYFKLLFVCLLVLVLTACNEKTETETEKEYMDAVTAAKLLSEYNKSNRNELKMEGIIITMLGPDEINNVLEVDLLKVNKKIEKKFKKILFEDVLHQEVRLRLEQGGYGIPQ
;
A
#
# COMPACT_ATOMS: atom_id res chain seq x y z
N MET A 1 60.39 3.95 -8.00
CA MET A 1 59.33 4.36 -8.95
C MET A 1 57.98 4.33 -8.25
N ASN A 2 57.54 5.54 -7.88
CA ASN A 2 56.20 6.03 -7.54
C ASN A 2 55.13 5.04 -7.05
N SER A 3 55.12 4.81 -5.73
CA SER A 3 54.03 4.19 -4.96
C SER A 3 52.67 4.90 -5.13
N SER A 4 52.65 6.16 -5.61
CA SER A 4 51.41 6.90 -5.89
C SER A 4 50.61 6.39 -7.08
N TYR A 5 51.23 5.79 -8.10
CA TYR A 5 50.48 5.35 -9.30
C TYR A 5 49.57 4.14 -9.01
N PHE A 6 49.98 3.26 -8.09
CA PHE A 6 49.21 2.07 -7.75
C PHE A 6 47.95 2.42 -6.95
N LYS A 7 48.01 3.46 -6.10
CA LYS A 7 46.84 3.97 -5.37
C LYS A 7 45.80 4.59 -6.31
N LEU A 8 46.25 5.32 -7.33
CA LEU A 8 45.37 5.93 -8.34
C LEU A 8 44.63 4.88 -9.17
N LEU A 9 45.31 3.81 -9.57
CA LEU A 9 44.67 2.71 -10.30
C LEU A 9 43.60 1.99 -9.47
N PHE A 10 43.87 1.80 -8.17
CA PHE A 10 42.90 1.15 -7.28
C PHE A 10 41.64 2.02 -7.06
N VAL A 11 41.81 3.34 -6.93
CA VAL A 11 40.68 4.27 -6.82
C VAL A 11 39.85 4.30 -8.11
N CYS A 12 40.48 4.33 -9.29
CA CYS A 12 39.76 4.27 -10.56
C CYS A 12 38.97 2.95 -10.73
N LEU A 13 39.53 1.81 -10.30
CA LEU A 13 38.84 0.52 -10.37
C LEU A 13 37.63 0.47 -9.42
N LEU A 14 37.77 1.04 -8.22
CA LEU A 14 36.72 1.07 -7.21
C LEU A 14 35.57 2.01 -7.61
N VAL A 15 35.89 3.15 -8.24
CA VAL A 15 34.88 4.05 -8.82
C VAL A 15 34.12 3.34 -9.94
N LEU A 16 34.81 2.61 -10.83
CA LEU A 16 34.17 1.85 -11.93
C LEU A 16 33.18 0.79 -11.42
N VAL A 17 33.54 0.03 -10.37
CA VAL A 17 32.62 -0.95 -9.75
C VAL A 17 31.44 -0.25 -9.05
N LEU A 18 31.66 0.91 -8.43
CA LEU A 18 30.58 1.69 -7.83
C LEU A 18 29.62 2.25 -8.88
N THR A 19 30.10 2.78 -10.01
CA THR A 19 29.23 3.25 -11.10
C THR A 19 28.49 2.11 -11.82
N ALA A 20 29.11 0.93 -12.01
CA ALA A 20 28.44 -0.22 -12.59
C ALA A 20 27.36 -0.83 -11.66
N CYS A 21 27.52 -0.70 -10.33
CA CYS A 21 26.47 -1.01 -9.35
C CYS A 21 25.45 0.13 -9.15
N ASN A 22 25.68 1.31 -9.75
CA ASN A 22 24.78 2.46 -9.68
C ASN A 22 23.86 2.58 -10.91
N GLU A 23 23.93 1.61 -11.84
CA GLU A 23 22.82 1.27 -12.74
C GLU A 23 21.76 0.42 -12.02
N LYS A 24 21.61 0.60 -10.71
CA LYS A 24 20.27 0.65 -10.13
C LYS A 24 19.57 1.86 -10.73
N THR A 25 19.20 1.72 -11.99
CA THR A 25 17.84 1.95 -12.42
C THR A 25 16.99 1.61 -11.21
N GLU A 26 16.51 2.64 -10.52
CA GLU A 26 15.27 2.55 -9.80
C GLU A 26 14.23 2.21 -10.87
N THR A 27 14.26 0.97 -11.36
CA THR A 27 13.08 0.28 -11.79
C THR A 27 12.28 0.27 -10.51
N GLU A 28 11.43 1.30 -10.37
CA GLU A 28 10.14 1.20 -9.73
C GLU A 28 9.68 -0.21 -10.05
N THR A 29 9.94 -1.13 -9.12
CA THR A 29 9.47 -2.49 -9.24
C THR A 29 7.98 -2.26 -9.14
N GLU A 30 7.30 -2.21 -10.29
CA GLU A 30 5.88 -1.91 -10.37
C GLU A 30 5.24 -2.81 -9.33
N LYS A 31 4.87 -2.21 -8.19
CA LYS A 31 4.31 -2.98 -7.09
C LYS A 31 3.06 -3.59 -7.67
N GLU A 32 3.03 -4.92 -7.76
CA GLU A 32 1.89 -5.62 -8.31
C GLU A 32 0.75 -5.50 -7.31
N TYR A 33 -0.09 -4.50 -7.52
CA TYR A 33 -1.27 -4.25 -6.73
C TYR A 33 -2.32 -5.31 -7.05
N MET A 34 -3.00 -5.80 -6.01
CA MET A 34 -4.20 -6.59 -6.17
C MET A 34 -5.25 -5.80 -6.96
N ASP A 35 -6.00 -6.49 -7.81
CA ASP A 35 -7.19 -5.97 -8.46
C ASP A 35 -8.24 -5.48 -7.43
N ALA A 36 -8.77 -4.28 -7.65
CA ALA A 36 -9.72 -3.64 -6.75
C ALA A 36 -11.03 -4.41 -6.61
N VAL A 37 -11.51 -5.07 -7.68
CA VAL A 37 -12.73 -5.88 -7.64
C VAL A 37 -12.54 -7.08 -6.71
N THR A 38 -11.41 -7.77 -6.87
CA THR A 38 -11.01 -8.88 -6.00
C THR A 38 -10.88 -8.42 -4.55
N ALA A 39 -10.19 -7.29 -4.30
CA ALA A 39 -10.02 -6.75 -2.96
C ALA A 39 -11.37 -6.34 -2.31
N ALA A 40 -12.27 -5.71 -3.08
CA ALA A 40 -13.60 -5.35 -2.61
C ALA A 40 -14.42 -6.58 -2.25
N LYS A 41 -14.34 -7.66 -3.04
CA LYS A 41 -15.03 -8.92 -2.74
C LYS A 41 -14.53 -9.53 -1.42
N LEU A 42 -13.22 -9.67 -1.26
CA LEU A 42 -12.61 -10.24 -0.04
C LEU A 42 -12.98 -9.43 1.20
N LEU A 43 -12.87 -8.09 1.13
CA LEU A 43 -13.23 -7.21 2.24
C LEU A 43 -14.74 -7.24 2.53
N SER A 44 -15.60 -7.38 1.51
CA SER A 44 -17.05 -7.52 1.69
C SER A 44 -17.40 -8.80 2.46
N GLU A 45 -16.79 -9.93 2.08
CA GLU A 45 -16.97 -11.22 2.76
C GLU A 45 -16.47 -11.17 4.20
N TYR A 46 -15.28 -10.60 4.41
CA TYR A 46 -14.72 -10.41 5.75
C TYR A 46 -15.59 -9.50 6.62
N ASN A 47 -16.08 -8.36 6.09
CA ASN A 47 -16.93 -7.44 6.83
C ASN A 47 -18.28 -8.07 7.21
N LYS A 48 -18.84 -8.94 6.35
CA LYS A 48 -20.07 -9.68 6.67
C LYS A 48 -19.87 -10.64 7.85
N SER A 49 -18.75 -11.38 7.86
CA SER A 49 -18.45 -12.39 8.88
C SER A 49 -17.94 -11.79 10.20
N ASN A 50 -17.18 -10.69 10.14
CA ASN A 50 -16.45 -10.12 11.28
C ASN A 50 -16.98 -8.73 11.69
N ARG A 51 -18.22 -8.40 11.31
CA ARG A 51 -18.82 -7.07 11.54
C ARG A 51 -18.73 -6.60 12.99
N ASN A 52 -18.94 -7.51 13.94
CA ASN A 52 -18.92 -7.20 15.36
C ASN A 52 -17.49 -6.91 15.86
N GLU A 53 -16.50 -7.68 15.39
CA GLU A 53 -15.09 -7.48 15.73
C GLU A 53 -14.58 -6.13 15.22
N LEU A 54 -14.88 -5.81 13.96
CA LEU A 54 -14.58 -4.50 13.39
C LEU A 54 -15.20 -3.35 14.20
N LYS A 55 -16.46 -3.50 14.63
CA LYS A 55 -17.13 -2.52 15.49
C LYS A 55 -16.45 -2.37 16.85
N MET A 56 -16.03 -3.46 17.49
CA MET A 56 -15.28 -3.42 18.75
C MET A 56 -13.94 -2.69 18.59
N GLU A 57 -13.30 -2.81 17.43
CA GLU A 57 -12.08 -2.08 17.07
C GLU A 57 -12.32 -0.59 16.72
N GLY A 58 -13.60 -0.17 16.66
CA GLY A 58 -14.02 1.18 16.29
C GLY A 58 -14.08 1.43 14.78
N ILE A 59 -14.04 0.38 13.97
CA ILE A 59 -14.08 0.41 12.51
C ILE A 59 -15.51 0.12 12.07
N ILE A 60 -16.15 1.09 11.43
CA ILE A 60 -17.51 0.95 10.91
C ILE A 60 -17.48 1.33 9.44
N ILE A 61 -17.48 0.32 8.58
CA ILE A 61 -17.53 0.50 7.12
C ILE A 61 -18.97 0.88 6.73
N THR A 62 -19.14 2.03 6.09
CA THR A 62 -20.44 2.55 5.63
C THR A 62 -20.66 2.31 4.14
N MET A 63 -19.59 2.35 3.35
CA MET A 63 -19.58 2.05 1.93
C MET A 63 -18.30 1.30 1.58
N LEU A 64 -18.38 0.44 0.59
CA LEU A 64 -17.30 -0.37 0.06
C LEU A 64 -17.58 -0.61 -1.42
N GLY A 65 -16.62 -0.31 -2.28
CA GLY A 65 -16.73 -0.62 -3.70
C GLY A 65 -15.39 -0.51 -4.43
N PRO A 66 -15.24 -1.18 -5.57
CA PRO A 66 -14.14 -0.95 -6.47
C PRO A 66 -14.42 0.26 -7.38
N ASP A 67 -13.44 1.15 -7.52
CA ASP A 67 -13.29 2.03 -8.68
C ASP A 67 -12.49 1.27 -9.74
N GLU A 68 -13.21 0.58 -10.62
CA GLU A 68 -12.65 -0.28 -11.67
C GLU A 68 -11.81 0.51 -12.68
N ILE A 69 -12.17 1.78 -12.92
CA ILE A 69 -11.49 2.63 -13.91
C ILE A 69 -10.08 2.95 -13.42
N ASN A 70 -9.92 3.27 -12.14
CA ASN A 70 -8.63 3.65 -11.56
C ASN A 70 -7.92 2.48 -10.84
N ASN A 71 -8.55 1.31 -10.79
CA ASN A 71 -8.14 0.15 -10.01
C ASN A 71 -7.86 0.52 -8.53
N VAL A 72 -8.85 1.16 -7.89
CA VAL A 72 -8.77 1.61 -6.50
C VAL A 72 -9.89 0.99 -5.68
N LEU A 73 -9.55 0.43 -4.52
CA LEU A 73 -10.53 0.04 -3.52
C LEU A 73 -10.98 1.29 -2.74
N GLU A 74 -12.27 1.62 -2.85
CA GLU A 74 -12.90 2.72 -2.11
C GLU A 74 -13.60 2.16 -0.87
N VAL A 75 -13.25 2.73 0.29
CA VAL A 75 -13.85 2.34 1.57
C VAL A 75 -14.20 3.57 2.37
N ASP A 76 -15.47 3.69 2.72
CA ASP A 76 -15.94 4.73 3.62
C ASP A 76 -16.03 4.18 5.04
N LEU A 77 -15.44 4.91 5.98
CA LEU A 77 -15.58 4.62 7.40
C LEU A 77 -16.40 5.71 8.06
N LEU A 78 -17.32 5.35 8.96
CA LEU A 78 -18.16 6.31 9.71
C LEU A 78 -17.33 7.41 10.40
N LYS A 79 -16.13 7.06 10.87
CA LYS A 79 -15.18 8.01 11.46
C LYS A 79 -13.77 7.66 11.03
N VAL A 80 -13.18 8.53 10.21
CA VAL A 80 -11.79 8.42 9.79
C VAL A 80 -10.93 9.34 10.67
N ASN A 81 -9.94 8.76 11.33
CA ASN A 81 -8.87 9.48 11.99
C ASN A 81 -7.59 8.63 11.92
N LYS A 82 -6.43 9.26 12.16
CA LYS A 82 -5.13 8.57 12.07
C LYS A 82 -5.04 7.25 12.84
N LYS A 83 -5.72 7.10 13.98
CA LYS A 83 -5.73 5.85 14.76
C LYS A 83 -6.57 4.78 14.06
N ILE A 84 -7.77 5.13 13.62
CA ILE A 84 -8.69 4.21 12.93
C ILE A 84 -8.15 3.82 11.56
N GLU A 85 -7.61 4.77 10.78
CA GLU A 85 -6.98 4.47 9.48
C GLU A 85 -5.86 3.45 9.61
N LYS A 86 -4.96 3.62 10.60
CA LYS A 86 -3.87 2.69 10.83
C LYS A 86 -4.38 1.30 11.20
N LYS A 87 -5.35 1.21 12.10
CA LYS A 87 -5.98 -0.07 12.47
C LYS A 87 -6.64 -0.73 11.29
N PHE A 88 -7.43 0.01 10.52
CA PHE A 88 -8.13 -0.51 9.35
C PHE A 88 -7.15 -1.03 8.30
N LYS A 89 -6.12 -0.24 7.95
CA LYS A 89 -5.08 -0.67 7.00
C LYS A 89 -4.36 -1.92 7.49
N LYS A 90 -4.08 -2.00 8.80
CA LYS A 90 -3.48 -3.19 9.39
C LYS A 90 -4.35 -4.43 9.11
N ILE A 91 -5.62 -4.40 9.50
CA ILE A 91 -6.55 -5.51 9.27
C ILE A 91 -6.68 -5.81 7.78
N LEU A 92 -6.83 -4.79 6.95
CA LEU A 92 -6.98 -4.94 5.51
C LEU A 92 -5.80 -5.69 4.88
N PHE A 93 -4.57 -5.28 5.18
CA PHE A 93 -3.39 -5.83 4.52
C PHE A 93 -2.85 -7.08 5.22
N GLU A 94 -2.96 -7.18 6.54
CA GLU A 94 -2.42 -8.30 7.32
C GLU A 94 -3.43 -9.45 7.48
N ASP A 95 -4.73 -9.17 7.58
CA ASP A 95 -5.74 -10.19 7.91
C ASP A 95 -6.68 -10.53 6.73
N VAL A 96 -6.87 -9.62 5.77
CA VAL A 96 -7.85 -9.79 4.68
C VAL A 96 -7.20 -10.06 3.33
N LEU A 97 -6.34 -9.15 2.86
CA LEU A 97 -5.83 -9.18 1.48
C LEU A 97 -4.48 -9.89 1.34
N HIS A 98 -3.63 -9.82 2.37
CA HIS A 98 -2.23 -10.30 2.34
C HIS A 98 -1.39 -9.78 1.16
N GLN A 99 -1.85 -8.71 0.50
CA GLN A 99 -1.22 -8.05 -0.65
C GLN A 99 -1.62 -6.57 -0.68
N GLU A 100 -0.78 -5.70 -1.25
CA GLU A 100 -1.11 -4.28 -1.41
C GLU A 100 -2.23 -4.08 -2.44
N VAL A 101 -3.13 -3.13 -2.17
CA VAL A 101 -4.13 -2.61 -3.11
C VAL A 101 -4.09 -1.08 -3.04
N ARG A 102 -4.38 -0.41 -4.15
CA ARG A 102 -4.60 1.04 -4.12
C ARG A 102 -5.87 1.30 -3.32
N LEU A 103 -5.76 2.08 -2.24
CA LEU A 103 -6.84 2.26 -1.28
C LEU A 103 -7.17 3.75 -1.15
N ARG A 104 -8.45 4.09 -1.34
CA ARG A 104 -9.01 5.39 -0.96
C ARG A 104 -9.87 5.22 0.29
N LEU A 105 -9.54 5.98 1.33
CA LEU A 105 -10.28 6.01 2.58
C LEU A 105 -10.97 7.36 2.72
N GLU A 106 -12.29 7.34 2.82
CA GLU A 106 -13.07 8.55 3.03
C GLU A 106 -13.92 8.44 4.31
N GLN A 107 -14.24 9.60 4.88
CA GLN A 107 -15.17 9.63 5.98
C GLN A 107 -16.59 9.51 5.44
N GLY A 108 -17.24 8.38 5.71
CA GLY A 108 -18.63 8.15 5.38
C GLY A 108 -19.52 9.07 6.20
N GLY A 109 -19.87 10.20 5.62
CA GLY A 109 -20.97 11.04 6.06
C GLY A 109 -22.26 10.53 5.44
N TYR A 110 -23.38 10.59 6.17
CA TYR A 110 -24.69 10.54 5.53
C TYR A 110 -24.78 11.72 4.53
N GLY A 111 -24.42 11.47 3.28
CA GLY A 111 -25.00 12.17 2.14
C GLY A 111 -26.43 11.65 2.01
N ILE A 112 -27.37 12.38 2.59
CA ILE A 112 -28.79 12.24 2.27
C ILE A 112 -28.90 12.37 0.74
N PRO A 113 -29.58 11.45 0.03
CA PRO A 113 -29.78 11.62 -1.41
C PRO A 113 -30.57 12.91 -1.66
N GLN A 114 -30.10 13.75 -2.59
CA GLN A 114 -30.95 14.73 -3.27
C GLN A 114 -31.54 14.09 -4.52
#